data_AF-A0A081CKY6-F1
#
_entry.id   AF-A0A081CKY6-F1
#
_cell.length_a   1.000
_cell.length_b   1.000
_cell.length_c   1.000
_cell.angle_alpha   90.00
_cell.angle_beta   90.00
_cell.angle_gamma   90.00
#
_symmetry.space_group_name_H-M   'P 1'
#
loop_
_entity.id
_entity.type
_entity.pdbx_description
1 polymer ?
#
loop_
_entity_poly.entity_id
_entity_poly.type
_entity_poly.pdbx_seq_one_letter_code
_entity_poly.pdbx_strand_id
1 'polypeptide(L)'
;MSRAAWLHNLLTSVLLLCIAVLLHRDYSRSRISTLDPIRGIEEARGILLDGQLSDTSPDTLLRKDNTMSAPSNASGSARPKVLLVNDDGPPSTSSPHVLGLYKELCALGWDVSVVLPSFQKSWGSMQFSLQGPVAYWYYYPIDDNFDGKHAGTAQSWSATRRPIDRERGEIAEWILIDGSPTTASNSGLFNQDAFFGDTAAEREAPASTSTPFDLVVSGPNFGRNTGTAFALSSGTLGAALAASLAGVRSIAVSFGHFMTNPPTFADRSKARGPGLEASELRKVAAEANRFSAGLIKRLYDNWHNEPQVGCYSINVPLCETVTKPQVVWTRIWENRYGPLFAAETTANYPAPPAPQPATAPTPQNLLHFAPNMASLLGPKQLPEGTDVWAILNGYISVTRLRPNFMEVDHNGRGLGLPAGNSSDMALDPQVAGSKSDASSQPPRNLEDGLEVGMRWRL
;
A
#
# COMPACT_ATOMS: atom_id res chain seq x y z
N MET A 1 12.10 72.79 -19.01
CA MET A 1 10.68 72.48 -18.69
C MET A 1 10.16 73.55 -17.74
N SER A 2 8.99 74.12 -18.00
CA SER A 2 8.41 75.17 -17.15
C SER A 2 8.11 74.63 -15.74
N ARG A 3 8.19 75.46 -14.70
CA ARG A 3 7.81 75.07 -13.32
C ARG A 3 6.41 74.43 -13.26
N ALA A 4 5.51 74.81 -14.17
CA ALA A 4 4.19 74.21 -14.33
C ALA A 4 4.24 72.74 -14.78
N ALA A 5 5.12 72.37 -15.72
CA ALA A 5 5.26 70.99 -16.17
C ALA A 5 5.86 70.07 -15.10
N TRP A 6 6.76 70.60 -14.27
CA TRP A 6 7.32 69.87 -13.13
C TRP A 6 6.26 69.64 -12.03
N LEU A 7 5.46 70.67 -11.73
CA LEU A 7 4.37 70.56 -10.76
C LEU A 7 3.28 69.59 -11.22
N HIS A 8 2.95 69.59 -12.51
CA HIS A 8 2.00 68.66 -13.10
C HIS A 8 2.48 67.21 -12.97
N ASN A 9 3.73 66.93 -13.35
CA ASN A 9 4.30 65.58 -13.21
C ASN A 9 4.35 65.10 -11.76
N LEU A 10 4.70 65.99 -10.81
CA LEU A 10 4.71 65.65 -9.39
C LEU A 10 3.30 65.30 -8.89
N LEU A 11 2.29 66.09 -9.26
CA LEU A 11 0.89 65.81 -8.89
C LEU A 11 0.39 64.50 -9.51
N THR A 12 0.73 64.21 -10.76
CA THR A 12 0.35 62.96 -11.44
C THR A 12 1.01 61.75 -10.78
N SER A 13 2.28 61.85 -10.38
CA SER A 13 2.98 60.77 -9.66
C SER A 13 2.40 60.52 -8.26
N VAL A 14 2.02 61.57 -7.54
CA VAL A 14 1.36 61.44 -6.23
C VAL A 14 -0.03 60.82 -6.38
N LEU A 15 -0.80 61.21 -7.40
CA LEU A 15 -2.11 60.63 -7.68
C LEU A 15 -2.02 59.13 -8.01
N LEU A 16 -1.05 58.73 -8.83
CA LEU A 16 -0.81 57.31 -9.15
C LEU A 16 -0.41 56.50 -7.91
N LEU A 17 0.40 57.07 -7.02
CA LEU A 17 0.77 56.42 -5.75
C LEU A 17 -0.45 56.26 -4.83
N CYS A 18 -1.31 57.28 -4.72
CA CYS A 18 -2.54 57.20 -3.94
C CYS A 18 -3.51 56.14 -4.50
N ILE A 19 -3.65 56.04 -5.82
CA ILE A 19 -4.47 55.00 -6.47
C ILE A 19 -3.89 53.62 -6.19
N ALA A 20 -2.56 53.44 -6.29
CA ALA A 20 -1.91 52.17 -5.98
C ALA A 20 -2.10 51.74 -4.51
N VAL A 21 -2.04 52.70 -3.56
CA VAL A 21 -2.29 52.44 -2.13
C VAL A 21 -3.76 52.08 -1.88
N LEU A 22 -4.71 52.74 -2.55
CA LEU A 22 -6.13 52.42 -2.44
C LEU A 22 -6.46 51.03 -3.03
N LEU A 23 -5.90 50.71 -4.20
CA LEU A 23 -6.04 49.38 -4.81
C LEU A 23 -5.38 48.29 -3.95
N HIS A 24 -4.22 48.58 -3.33
CA HIS A 24 -3.58 47.64 -2.41
C HIS A 24 -4.38 47.46 -1.11
N ARG A 25 -5.01 48.52 -0.61
CA ARG A 25 -5.89 48.47 0.56
C ARG A 25 -7.18 47.70 0.28
N ASP A 26 -7.77 47.85 -0.90
CA ASP A 26 -8.97 47.09 -1.30
C ASP A 26 -8.64 45.62 -1.61
N TYR A 27 -7.48 45.35 -2.22
CA TYR A 27 -6.93 43.98 -2.36
C TYR A 27 -6.67 43.33 -0.99
N SER A 28 -6.18 44.10 -0.02
CA SER A 28 -5.95 43.60 1.34
C SER A 28 -7.25 43.39 2.12
N ARG A 29 -8.28 44.22 1.89
CA ARG A 29 -9.60 44.08 2.51
C ARG A 29 -10.39 42.89 1.97
N SER A 30 -10.29 42.58 0.67
CA SER A 30 -10.92 41.37 0.10
C SER A 30 -10.28 40.07 0.61
N ARG A 31 -8.97 40.09 0.92
CA ARG A 31 -8.29 38.97 1.63
C ARG A 31 -8.66 38.85 3.10
N ILE A 32 -8.96 39.96 3.78
CA ILE A 32 -9.25 39.94 5.23
C ILE A 32 -10.71 39.59 5.52
N SER A 33 -11.66 39.79 4.59
CA SER A 33 -13.06 39.38 4.78
C SER A 33 -13.38 37.93 4.35
N THR A 34 -12.37 37.13 3.98
CA THR A 34 -12.51 35.71 3.65
C THR A 34 -11.72 34.77 4.57
N LEU A 35 -11.09 35.32 5.62
CA LEU A 35 -10.46 34.55 6.69
C LEU A 35 -11.30 34.68 7.95
N ASP A 36 -12.32 33.84 8.06
CA ASP A 36 -12.93 33.52 9.35
C ASP A 36 -11.97 32.54 10.05
N PRO A 37 -11.22 32.93 11.10
CA PRO A 37 -10.14 32.11 11.66
C PRO A 37 -10.63 30.83 12.35
N ILE A 38 -11.96 30.66 12.44
CA ILE A 38 -12.61 29.57 13.16
C ILE A 38 -12.91 28.39 12.22
N ARG A 39 -13.00 28.58 10.89
CA ARG A 39 -13.26 27.47 9.96
C ARG A 39 -12.02 26.67 9.51
N GLY A 40 -10.83 27.28 9.54
CA GLY A 40 -9.58 26.59 9.20
C GLY A 40 -9.10 25.57 10.24
N ILE A 41 -9.73 25.53 11.42
CA ILE A 41 -9.40 24.58 12.49
C ILE A 41 -10.30 23.34 12.45
N GLU A 42 -11.47 23.39 11.78
CA GLU A 42 -12.36 22.22 11.64
C GLU A 42 -11.92 21.27 10.51
N GLU A 43 -11.32 21.76 9.41
CA GLU A 43 -10.82 20.88 8.33
C GLU A 43 -9.59 20.06 8.75
N ALA A 44 -8.77 20.56 9.68
CA ALA A 44 -7.64 19.81 10.23
C ALA A 44 -8.06 18.61 11.12
N ARG A 45 -9.32 18.58 11.59
CA ARG A 45 -9.87 17.43 12.33
C ARG A 45 -10.24 16.25 11.41
N GLY A 46 -10.40 16.47 10.10
CA GLY A 46 -10.73 15.41 9.15
C GLY A 46 -9.56 14.52 8.70
N ILE A 47 -8.33 14.84 9.08
CA ILE A 47 -7.10 14.14 8.65
C ILE A 47 -6.71 13.02 9.64
N LEU A 48 -6.94 13.22 10.93
CA LEU A 48 -6.68 12.22 11.97
C LEU A 48 -7.84 11.22 12.02
N LEU A 49 -7.51 9.93 12.12
CA LEU A 49 -8.49 8.90 12.48
C LEU A 49 -8.96 9.15 13.92
N ASP A 50 -10.09 9.84 14.10
CA ASP A 50 -10.71 10.10 15.41
C ASP A 50 -10.80 8.81 16.25
N GLY A 51 -10.17 8.82 17.43
CA GLY A 51 -10.09 7.68 18.36
C GLY A 51 -8.69 7.57 18.96
N GLN A 52 -8.51 8.17 20.15
CA GLN A 52 -7.28 8.10 20.93
C GLN A 52 -6.88 6.64 21.20
N LEU A 53 -5.69 6.26 20.74
CA LEU A 53 -4.94 5.10 21.25
C LEU A 53 -4.15 5.52 22.50
N SER A 54 -4.87 5.89 23.56
CA SER A 54 -4.25 6.17 24.87
C SER A 54 -5.04 5.49 25.98
N ASP A 55 -5.03 4.16 25.99
CA ASP A 55 -5.13 3.44 27.26
C ASP A 55 -4.49 2.06 27.13
N THR A 56 -3.18 2.01 27.36
CA THR A 56 -2.46 0.81 27.76
C THR A 56 -1.78 1.13 29.08
N SER A 57 -2.53 1.06 30.18
CA SER A 57 -1.94 0.94 31.51
C SER A 57 -1.56 -0.53 31.75
N PRO A 58 -0.29 -0.85 32.03
CA PRO A 58 0.18 -2.22 32.25
C PRO A 58 0.05 -2.58 33.74
N ASP A 59 -1.16 -2.63 34.29
CA ASP A 59 -1.37 -3.14 35.66
C ASP A 59 -2.85 -3.32 35.97
N THR A 60 -3.43 -4.46 35.56
CA THR A 60 -4.57 -5.11 36.27
C THR A 60 -4.86 -6.49 35.66
N LEU A 61 -3.92 -7.42 35.81
CA LEU A 61 -4.24 -8.85 35.79
C LEU A 61 -3.99 -9.43 37.17
N LEU A 62 -4.87 -9.08 38.11
CA LEU A 62 -4.99 -9.80 39.38
C LEU A 62 -6.33 -10.52 39.43
N ARG A 63 -6.20 -11.84 39.56
CA ARG A 63 -7.22 -12.84 39.89
C ARG A 63 -8.35 -12.29 40.75
N LYS A 64 -9.59 -12.60 40.35
CA LYS A 64 -10.65 -12.98 41.28
C LYS A 64 -11.56 -14.03 40.63
N ASP A 65 -11.51 -15.22 41.18
CA ASP A 65 -12.55 -16.23 41.06
C ASP A 65 -13.88 -15.66 41.57
N ASN A 66 -14.98 -15.90 40.84
CA ASN A 66 -16.21 -16.43 41.41
C ASN A 66 -17.26 -16.79 40.35
N THR A 67 -17.85 -17.95 40.58
CA THR A 67 -18.92 -18.63 39.87
C THR A 67 -20.27 -17.90 39.93
N MET A 68 -20.98 -17.79 38.79
CA MET A 68 -22.30 -18.40 38.51
C MET A 68 -23.14 -17.66 37.44
N SER A 69 -23.78 -18.49 36.60
CA SER A 69 -24.96 -18.29 35.75
C SER A 69 -24.86 -17.38 34.51
N ALA A 70 -24.99 -18.04 33.35
CA ALA A 70 -25.06 -17.47 32.01
C ALA A 70 -26.40 -16.79 31.70
N PRO A 71 -26.39 -15.82 30.78
CA PRO A 71 -27.40 -15.70 29.75
C PRO A 71 -26.84 -16.17 28.41
N SER A 72 -27.52 -17.15 27.83
CA SER A 72 -27.32 -17.68 26.49
C SER A 72 -27.66 -16.66 25.39
N ASN A 73 -26.97 -16.79 24.26
CA ASN A 73 -27.10 -16.09 22.97
C ASN A 73 -26.23 -14.85 22.78
N ALA A 74 -24.91 -15.07 22.70
CA ALA A 74 -24.05 -14.28 21.83
C ALA A 74 -23.88 -15.03 20.51
N SER A 75 -24.35 -14.46 19.40
CA SER A 75 -23.98 -14.91 18.06
C SER A 75 -22.46 -14.82 17.92
N GLY A 76 -21.78 -15.96 17.92
CA GLY A 76 -20.33 -16.02 17.73
C GLY A 76 -19.99 -15.49 16.35
N SER A 77 -19.49 -14.26 16.27
CA SER A 77 -18.84 -13.75 15.06
C SER A 77 -17.75 -14.75 14.67
N ALA A 78 -17.83 -15.33 13.47
CA ALA A 78 -16.78 -16.19 12.95
C ALA A 78 -15.43 -15.45 12.98
N ARG A 79 -14.35 -16.18 13.26
CA ARG A 79 -12.99 -15.61 13.25
C ARG A 79 -12.64 -15.22 11.81
N PRO A 80 -12.17 -13.99 11.53
CA PRO A 80 -11.77 -13.59 10.19
C PRO A 80 -10.69 -14.53 9.65
N LYS A 81 -10.88 -14.98 8.41
CA LYS A 81 -9.89 -15.75 7.64
C LYS A 81 -9.10 -14.82 6.75
N VAL A 82 -7.79 -14.77 6.97
CA VAL A 82 -6.88 -13.86 6.30
C VAL A 82 -5.85 -14.63 5.48
N LEU A 83 -5.67 -14.22 4.23
CA LEU A 83 -4.54 -14.64 3.43
C LEU A 83 -3.45 -13.57 3.52
N LEU A 84 -2.30 -13.93 4.07
CA LEU A 84 -1.11 -13.08 4.12
C LEU A 84 -0.19 -13.41 2.94
N VAL A 85 0.12 -12.38 2.16
CA VAL A 85 1.05 -12.42 1.01
C VAL A 85 2.11 -11.32 1.16
N ASN A 86 3.16 -11.33 0.36
CA ASN A 86 4.10 -10.21 0.20
C ASN A 86 4.82 -10.29 -1.16
N ASP A 87 5.74 -9.36 -1.42
CA ASP A 87 6.67 -9.44 -2.55
C ASP A 87 8.15 -9.62 -2.18
N ASP A 88 8.50 -9.62 -0.90
CA ASP A 88 9.88 -9.85 -0.44
C ASP A 88 10.21 -11.35 -0.24
N GLY A 89 9.21 -12.22 -0.19
CA GLY A 89 9.36 -13.66 0.02
C GLY A 89 9.44 -14.08 1.50
N PRO A 90 9.93 -15.30 1.81
CA PRO A 90 10.01 -15.80 3.18
C PRO A 90 11.03 -15.03 4.05
N PRO A 91 11.02 -15.22 5.38
CA PRO A 91 11.94 -14.58 6.31
C PRO A 91 13.39 -14.66 5.84
N SER A 92 13.98 -13.49 5.64
CA SER A 92 15.30 -13.29 5.06
C SER A 92 15.75 -11.85 5.33
N THR A 93 16.98 -11.51 4.97
CA THR A 93 17.45 -10.11 5.04
C THR A 93 16.62 -9.15 4.19
N SER A 94 15.98 -9.66 3.13
CA SER A 94 15.08 -8.88 2.27
C SER A 94 13.63 -8.86 2.76
N SER A 95 13.21 -9.82 3.61
CA SER A 95 11.85 -9.93 4.15
C SER A 95 11.85 -10.06 5.69
N PRO A 96 12.40 -9.07 6.43
CA PRO A 96 12.54 -9.19 7.88
C PRO A 96 11.24 -8.98 8.66
N HIS A 97 10.15 -8.58 7.99
CA HIS A 97 8.93 -8.09 8.67
C HIS A 97 7.75 -9.05 8.63
N VAL A 98 7.66 -9.92 7.61
CA VAL A 98 6.48 -10.78 7.37
C VAL A 98 6.16 -11.71 8.55
N LEU A 99 7.19 -12.32 9.16
CA LEU A 99 7.02 -13.18 10.33
C LEU A 99 6.49 -12.40 11.55
N GLY A 100 6.92 -11.15 11.72
CA GLY A 100 6.44 -10.28 12.79
C GLY A 100 4.97 -9.91 12.62
N LEU A 101 4.57 -9.51 11.40
CA LEU A 101 3.17 -9.21 11.13
C LEU A 101 2.28 -10.45 11.25
N TYR A 102 2.73 -11.61 10.76
CA TYR A 102 2.04 -12.88 10.92
C TYR A 102 1.73 -13.16 12.40
N LYS A 103 2.74 -13.09 13.28
CA LYS A 103 2.59 -13.32 14.72
C LYS A 103 1.55 -12.36 15.34
N GLU A 104 1.60 -11.08 14.97
CA GLU A 104 0.69 -10.07 15.52
C GLU A 104 -0.75 -10.21 14.97
N LEU A 105 -0.94 -10.62 13.71
CA LEU A 105 -2.26 -10.96 13.17
C LEU A 105 -2.86 -12.20 13.86
N CYS A 106 -2.07 -13.25 14.07
CA CYS A 106 -2.50 -14.43 14.84
C CYS A 106 -2.83 -14.06 16.29
N ALA A 107 -2.10 -13.14 16.91
CA ALA A 107 -2.35 -12.67 18.27
C ALA A 107 -3.71 -11.94 18.43
N LEU A 108 -4.30 -11.43 17.34
CA LEU A 108 -5.67 -10.92 17.33
C LEU A 108 -6.74 -12.04 17.37
N GLY A 109 -6.33 -13.31 17.31
CA GLY A 109 -7.22 -14.46 17.21
C GLY A 109 -7.75 -14.72 15.80
N TRP A 110 -7.15 -14.12 14.78
CA TRP A 110 -7.48 -14.33 13.37
C TRP A 110 -6.88 -15.64 12.83
N ASP A 111 -7.56 -16.23 11.86
CA ASP A 111 -7.08 -17.42 11.15
C ASP A 111 -6.25 -16.96 9.94
N VAL A 112 -4.94 -17.22 9.94
CA VAL A 112 -4.00 -16.63 8.98
C VAL A 112 -3.29 -17.72 8.18
N SER A 113 -3.62 -17.82 6.89
CA SER A 113 -2.88 -18.63 5.92
C SER A 113 -1.85 -17.76 5.21
N VAL A 114 -0.71 -18.34 4.84
CA VAL A 114 0.40 -17.59 4.23
C VAL A 114 0.81 -18.22 2.90
N VAL A 115 0.82 -17.42 1.83
CA VAL A 115 1.29 -17.81 0.50
C VAL A 115 2.19 -16.71 -0.05
N LEU A 116 3.49 -16.98 -0.18
CA LEU A 116 4.48 -15.98 -0.59
C LEU A 116 5.18 -16.42 -1.88
N PRO A 117 5.74 -15.49 -2.66
CA PRO A 117 6.82 -15.81 -3.59
C PRO A 117 7.98 -16.54 -2.89
N SER A 118 8.65 -17.45 -3.58
CA SER A 118 9.80 -18.21 -3.06
C SER A 118 11.05 -17.36 -2.86
N PHE A 119 11.09 -16.15 -3.43
CA PHE A 119 12.15 -15.16 -3.26
C PHE A 119 11.62 -13.75 -3.55
N GLN A 120 12.45 -12.73 -3.34
CA GLN A 120 12.12 -11.32 -3.57
C GLN A 120 11.72 -11.03 -5.04
N LYS A 121 10.57 -10.39 -5.24
CA LYS A 121 9.95 -10.04 -6.54
C LYS A 121 9.53 -8.55 -6.59
N SER A 122 10.34 -7.66 -6.05
CA SER A 122 10.07 -6.22 -6.08
C SER A 122 9.94 -5.67 -7.51
N TRP A 123 9.26 -4.53 -7.69
CA TRP A 123 9.04 -3.86 -8.99
C TRP A 123 8.18 -4.64 -10.01
N GLY A 124 7.46 -5.68 -9.57
CA GLY A 124 6.62 -6.51 -10.44
C GLY A 124 5.21 -5.96 -10.76
N SER A 125 4.78 -4.85 -10.15
CA SER A 125 3.41 -4.32 -10.28
C SER A 125 2.37 -5.44 -10.04
N MET A 126 1.32 -5.52 -10.86
CA MET A 126 0.29 -6.57 -10.82
C MET A 126 0.55 -7.71 -11.83
N GLN A 127 1.81 -8.04 -12.13
CA GLN A 127 2.13 -9.10 -13.10
C GLN A 127 1.72 -10.49 -12.59
N PHE A 128 1.13 -11.34 -13.44
CA PHE A 128 0.95 -12.78 -13.20
C PHE A 128 2.07 -13.62 -13.82
N SER A 129 2.44 -14.73 -13.18
CA SER A 129 3.40 -15.70 -13.70
C SER A 129 2.68 -16.75 -14.55
N LEU A 130 2.74 -16.59 -15.87
CA LEU A 130 2.02 -17.44 -16.84
C LEU A 130 2.90 -18.49 -17.54
N GLN A 131 4.22 -18.35 -17.46
CA GLN A 131 5.13 -19.24 -18.18
C GLN A 131 5.32 -20.56 -17.43
N GLY A 132 4.60 -21.60 -17.86
CA GLY A 132 4.67 -22.94 -17.30
C GLY A 132 3.85 -23.15 -16.02
N PRO A 133 3.86 -24.36 -15.44
CA PRO A 133 3.23 -24.60 -14.15
C PRO A 133 3.98 -23.85 -13.05
N VAL A 134 3.24 -23.22 -12.13
CA VAL A 134 3.80 -22.56 -10.94
C VAL A 134 4.13 -23.63 -9.91
N ALA A 135 5.42 -23.88 -9.68
CA ALA A 135 5.87 -24.77 -8.62
C ALA A 135 5.60 -24.15 -7.24
N TYR A 136 5.39 -24.98 -6.23
CA TYR A 136 5.27 -24.53 -4.84
C TYR A 136 5.96 -25.49 -3.86
N TRP A 137 6.28 -24.97 -2.69
CA TRP A 137 6.93 -25.67 -1.58
C TRP A 137 6.20 -25.35 -0.27
N TYR A 138 6.35 -26.24 0.70
CA TYR A 138 5.97 -25.98 2.08
C TYR A 138 7.12 -25.31 2.80
N TYR A 139 6.81 -24.30 3.61
CA TYR A 139 7.78 -23.55 4.39
C TYR A 139 7.36 -23.48 5.86
N TYR A 140 8.26 -23.86 6.75
CA TYR A 140 8.03 -23.95 8.19
C TYR A 140 8.87 -22.88 8.89
N PRO A 141 8.34 -21.66 9.13
CA PRO A 141 9.07 -20.59 9.78
C PRO A 141 9.45 -20.99 11.21
N ILE A 142 10.69 -20.69 11.58
CA ILE A 142 11.20 -20.85 12.95
C ILE A 142 10.92 -19.56 13.72
N ASP A 143 10.50 -19.69 14.98
CA ASP A 143 10.26 -18.52 15.81
C ASP A 143 11.51 -17.64 15.92
N ASP A 144 11.30 -16.33 15.93
CA ASP A 144 12.33 -15.30 15.95
C ASP A 144 13.38 -15.32 14.80
N ASN A 145 13.24 -16.18 13.79
CA ASN A 145 14.10 -16.24 12.61
C ASN A 145 13.70 -15.22 11.52
N PHE A 146 13.56 -13.95 11.90
CA PHE A 146 13.07 -12.89 11.01
C PHE A 146 13.97 -12.64 9.79
N ASP A 147 15.29 -12.75 9.96
CA ASP A 147 16.28 -12.44 8.91
C ASP A 147 16.79 -13.68 8.17
N GLY A 148 16.23 -14.86 8.44
CA GLY A 148 16.60 -16.13 7.82
C GLY A 148 17.98 -16.66 8.24
N LYS A 149 18.65 -16.08 9.24
CA LYS A 149 20.02 -16.47 9.64
C LYS A 149 20.09 -17.61 10.65
N HIS A 150 18.96 -18.13 11.14
CA HIS A 150 18.94 -19.27 12.03
C HIS A 150 19.63 -20.50 11.37
N ALA A 151 20.40 -21.26 12.14
CA ALA A 151 21.15 -22.42 11.61
C ALA A 151 20.24 -23.49 10.98
N GLY A 152 18.98 -23.56 11.44
CA GLY A 152 17.95 -24.46 10.94
C GLY A 152 17.13 -23.96 9.74
N THR A 153 17.43 -22.78 9.17
CA THR A 153 16.63 -22.18 8.08
C THR A 153 16.56 -23.09 6.84
N ALA A 154 17.63 -23.82 6.52
CA ALA A 154 17.65 -24.71 5.36
C ALA A 154 16.55 -25.79 5.42
N GLN A 155 16.26 -26.29 6.62
CA GLN A 155 15.26 -27.32 6.87
C GLN A 155 13.83 -26.76 7.01
N SER A 156 13.65 -25.43 6.96
CA SER A 156 12.33 -24.82 6.86
C SER A 156 11.67 -25.12 5.52
N TRP A 157 12.42 -25.45 4.47
CA TRP A 157 11.87 -25.80 3.16
C TRP A 157 11.54 -27.29 3.05
N SER A 158 10.40 -27.62 2.46
CA SER A 158 10.01 -29.01 2.16
C SER A 158 9.28 -29.11 0.83
N ALA A 159 9.61 -30.14 0.05
CA ALA A 159 8.90 -30.47 -1.20
C ALA A 159 7.56 -31.17 -0.93
N THR A 160 7.39 -31.77 0.25
CA THR A 160 6.16 -32.46 0.67
C THR A 160 5.67 -31.89 1.99
N ARG A 161 4.35 -31.90 2.18
CA ARG A 161 3.73 -31.52 3.45
C ARG A 161 4.23 -32.43 4.58
N ARG A 162 4.51 -31.88 5.74
CA ARG A 162 4.93 -32.61 6.95
C ARG A 162 4.39 -31.94 8.22
N PRO A 163 4.34 -32.65 9.36
CA PRO A 163 4.03 -32.02 10.63
C PRO A 163 5.00 -30.88 10.98
N ILE A 164 4.49 -29.87 11.68
CA ILE A 164 5.28 -28.77 12.24
C ILE A 164 6.17 -29.32 13.36
N ASP A 165 7.48 -29.12 13.23
CA ASP A 165 8.47 -29.54 14.22
C ASP A 165 8.65 -28.46 15.30
N ARG A 166 7.87 -28.61 16.39
CA ARG A 166 7.90 -27.69 17.53
C ARG A 166 9.22 -27.74 18.31
N GLU A 167 9.94 -28.87 18.29
CA GLU A 167 11.23 -29.00 18.98
C GLU A 167 12.31 -28.15 18.29
N ARG A 168 12.23 -28.01 16.96
CA ARG A 168 13.06 -27.10 16.18
C ARG A 168 12.60 -25.63 16.21
N GLY A 169 11.53 -25.33 16.94
CA GLY A 169 10.97 -23.99 17.05
C GLY A 169 10.10 -23.57 15.87
N GLU A 170 9.63 -24.50 15.03
CA GLU A 170 8.73 -24.17 13.92
C GLU A 170 7.36 -23.74 14.45
N ILE A 171 6.82 -22.64 13.90
CA ILE A 171 5.59 -22.05 14.43
C ILE A 171 4.35 -22.29 13.57
N ALA A 172 4.55 -22.51 12.27
CA ALA A 172 3.47 -22.56 11.27
C ALA A 172 3.85 -23.41 10.04
N GLU A 173 2.89 -23.57 9.13
CA GLU A 173 3.07 -24.12 7.79
C GLU A 173 2.61 -23.07 6.77
N TRP A 174 3.52 -22.63 5.90
CA TRP A 174 3.30 -21.63 4.87
C TRP A 174 3.55 -22.25 3.48
N ILE A 175 3.09 -21.56 2.44
CA ILE A 175 3.35 -21.95 1.04
C ILE A 175 4.27 -20.92 0.40
N LEU A 176 5.30 -21.42 -0.29
CA LEU A 176 6.14 -20.61 -1.16
C LEU A 176 5.92 -21.02 -2.60
N ILE A 177 5.69 -20.06 -3.49
CA ILE A 177 5.44 -20.32 -4.91
C ILE A 177 6.55 -19.74 -5.79
N ASP A 178 6.91 -20.42 -6.88
CA ASP A 178 7.75 -19.83 -7.93
C ASP A 178 6.91 -18.93 -8.85
N GLY A 179 6.41 -17.84 -8.29
CA GLY A 179 5.52 -16.94 -8.97
C GLY A 179 5.64 -15.50 -8.46
N SER A 180 4.90 -14.61 -9.10
CA SER A 180 4.76 -13.24 -8.66
C SER A 180 3.90 -13.12 -7.39
N PRO A 181 3.96 -11.98 -6.67
CA PRO A 181 3.09 -11.70 -5.54
C PRO A 181 1.60 -11.77 -5.91
N THR A 182 1.26 -11.27 -7.10
CA THR A 182 -0.09 -11.36 -7.68
C THR A 182 -0.53 -12.82 -7.87
N THR A 183 0.39 -13.67 -8.33
CA THR A 183 0.15 -15.12 -8.47
C THR A 183 -0.03 -15.76 -7.10
N ALA A 184 0.75 -15.36 -6.09
CA ALA A 184 0.63 -15.86 -4.72
C ALA A 184 -0.73 -15.52 -4.12
N SER A 185 -1.17 -14.27 -4.31
CA SER A 185 -2.50 -13.83 -3.88
C SER A 185 -3.63 -14.60 -4.55
N ASN A 186 -3.64 -14.69 -5.88
CA ASN A 186 -4.74 -15.34 -6.58
C ASN A 186 -4.74 -16.86 -6.36
N SER A 187 -3.58 -17.51 -6.48
CA SER A 187 -3.48 -18.95 -6.22
C SER A 187 -3.86 -19.28 -4.78
N GLY A 188 -3.42 -18.46 -3.81
CA GLY A 188 -3.87 -18.54 -2.43
C GLY A 188 -5.38 -18.45 -2.30
N LEU A 189 -6.04 -17.46 -2.92
CA LEU A 189 -7.49 -17.33 -2.79
C LEU A 189 -8.29 -18.56 -3.28
N PHE A 190 -7.82 -19.24 -4.33
CA PHE A 190 -8.64 -20.21 -5.08
C PHE A 190 -8.11 -21.65 -5.10
N ASN A 191 -6.91 -21.92 -4.59
CA ASN A 191 -6.28 -23.26 -4.60
C ASN A 191 -5.97 -23.76 -3.19
N GLN A 192 -6.81 -23.44 -2.22
CA GLN A 192 -6.61 -23.82 -0.82
C GLN A 192 -6.51 -25.32 -0.61
N ASP A 193 -7.32 -26.12 -1.32
CA ASP A 193 -7.26 -27.57 -1.20
C ASP A 193 -5.91 -28.11 -1.70
N ALA A 194 -5.38 -27.56 -2.80
CA ALA A 194 -4.06 -27.92 -3.31
C ALA A 194 -2.93 -27.64 -2.30
N PHE A 195 -3.08 -26.57 -1.52
CA PHE A 195 -2.05 -26.11 -0.58
C PHE A 195 -2.19 -26.72 0.82
N PHE A 196 -3.41 -26.86 1.33
CA PHE A 196 -3.69 -27.18 2.73
C PHE A 196 -4.59 -28.40 2.91
N GLY A 197 -4.97 -29.10 1.82
CA GLY A 197 -5.69 -30.37 1.90
C GLY A 197 -4.92 -31.41 2.69
N ASP A 198 -5.61 -32.17 3.53
CA ASP A 198 -5.02 -33.19 4.40
C ASP A 198 -4.71 -34.46 3.59
N THR A 199 -5.59 -34.82 2.65
CA THR A 199 -5.41 -35.97 1.77
C THR A 199 -4.79 -35.60 0.42
N ALA A 200 -4.18 -36.58 -0.25
CA ALA A 200 -3.67 -36.37 -1.61
C ALA A 200 -4.80 -36.05 -2.60
N ALA A 201 -5.97 -36.68 -2.43
CA ALA A 201 -7.14 -36.44 -3.27
C ALA A 201 -7.67 -35.01 -3.13
N GLU A 202 -7.70 -34.45 -1.90
CA GLU A 202 -8.03 -33.03 -1.69
C GLU A 202 -7.01 -32.12 -2.38
N ARG A 203 -5.71 -32.42 -2.29
CA ARG A 203 -4.68 -31.61 -2.94
C ARG A 203 -4.69 -31.67 -4.48
N GLU A 204 -5.28 -32.72 -5.05
CA GLU A 204 -5.46 -32.87 -6.49
C GLU A 204 -6.80 -32.28 -7.00
N ALA A 205 -7.65 -31.80 -6.09
CA ALA A 205 -8.92 -31.20 -6.44
C ALA A 205 -8.75 -29.95 -7.34
N PRO A 206 -9.70 -29.68 -8.25
CA PRO A 206 -9.67 -28.47 -9.05
C PRO A 206 -9.83 -27.23 -8.15
N ALA A 207 -9.23 -26.12 -8.61
CA ALA A 207 -9.38 -24.80 -8.00
C ALA A 207 -10.87 -24.45 -7.78
N SER A 208 -11.14 -23.87 -6.62
CA SER A 208 -12.47 -23.37 -6.27
C SER A 208 -12.77 -22.07 -7.00
N THR A 209 -14.03 -21.87 -7.34
CA THR A 209 -14.56 -20.60 -7.90
C THR A 209 -14.94 -19.60 -6.80
N SER A 210 -14.95 -20.05 -5.55
CA SER A 210 -15.16 -19.24 -4.36
C SER A 210 -13.93 -19.29 -3.45
N THR A 211 -13.82 -18.34 -2.55
CA THR A 211 -12.69 -18.25 -1.61
C THR A 211 -13.19 -18.25 -0.17
N PRO A 212 -12.50 -18.93 0.76
CA PRO A 212 -12.86 -18.93 2.17
C PRO A 212 -12.34 -17.69 2.92
N PHE A 213 -11.56 -16.83 2.27
CA PHE A 213 -10.91 -15.68 2.92
C PHE A 213 -11.80 -14.44 2.92
N ASP A 214 -11.81 -13.74 4.04
CA ASP A 214 -12.52 -12.47 4.23
C ASP A 214 -11.64 -11.27 3.87
N LEU A 215 -10.31 -11.44 3.93
CA LEU A 215 -9.33 -10.37 3.77
C LEU A 215 -8.02 -10.92 3.19
N VAL A 216 -7.40 -10.16 2.29
CA VAL A 216 -5.99 -10.35 1.92
C VAL A 216 -5.14 -9.24 2.53
N VAL A 217 -4.07 -9.58 3.22
CA VAL A 217 -3.05 -8.64 3.67
C VAL A 217 -1.79 -8.88 2.87
N SER A 218 -1.27 -7.84 2.22
CA SER A 218 -0.03 -7.90 1.43
C SER A 218 1.06 -7.07 2.10
N GLY A 219 2.13 -7.72 2.58
CA GLY A 219 3.27 -7.09 3.25
C GLY A 219 3.62 -7.70 4.61
N PRO A 220 4.36 -6.97 5.49
CA PRO A 220 4.89 -5.64 5.24
C PRO A 220 6.04 -5.68 4.23
N ASN A 221 5.99 -4.80 3.22
CA ASN A 221 7.09 -4.59 2.28
C ASN A 221 8.32 -3.99 2.99
N PHE A 222 9.52 -4.45 2.64
CA PHE A 222 10.81 -3.87 3.01
C PHE A 222 11.07 -2.59 2.22
N GLY A 223 10.41 -1.51 2.65
CA GLY A 223 10.43 -0.22 1.98
C GLY A 223 9.03 0.36 1.92
N ARG A 224 8.94 1.67 1.66
CA ARG A 224 7.65 2.34 1.44
C ARG A 224 7.22 2.24 -0.01
N ASN A 225 5.91 2.25 -0.23
CA ASN A 225 5.29 2.41 -1.55
C ASN A 225 4.56 3.75 -1.65
N THR A 226 5.21 4.82 -1.23
CA THR A 226 4.68 6.20 -1.35
C THR A 226 4.95 6.80 -2.71
N GLY A 227 3.95 7.46 -3.28
CA GLY A 227 4.03 8.12 -4.58
C GLY A 227 3.75 7.19 -5.76
N THR A 228 3.22 7.76 -6.85
CA THR A 228 2.73 7.03 -8.03
C THR A 228 3.73 6.04 -8.61
N ALA A 229 4.99 6.44 -8.76
CA ALA A 229 6.05 5.62 -9.34
C ALA A 229 6.28 4.32 -8.57
N PHE A 230 6.36 4.39 -7.24
CA PHE A 230 6.52 3.19 -6.41
C PHE A 230 5.21 2.42 -6.27
N ALA A 231 4.08 3.13 -6.15
CA ALA A 231 2.79 2.49 -6.00
C ALA A 231 2.43 1.62 -7.22
N LEU A 232 2.61 2.14 -8.44
CA LEU A 232 2.29 1.43 -9.68
C LEU A 232 3.29 0.31 -10.00
N SER A 233 4.52 0.38 -9.53
CA SER A 233 5.51 -0.68 -9.70
C SER A 233 5.51 -1.70 -8.56
N SER A 234 4.77 -1.47 -7.46
CA SER A 234 4.81 -2.31 -6.26
C SER A 234 4.14 -3.67 -6.46
N GLY A 235 4.87 -4.75 -6.16
CA GLY A 235 4.32 -6.10 -6.08
C GLY A 235 3.39 -6.27 -4.89
N THR A 236 3.72 -5.63 -3.75
CA THR A 236 2.85 -5.59 -2.56
C THR A 236 1.47 -4.99 -2.88
N LEU A 237 1.42 -3.83 -3.57
CA LEU A 237 0.14 -3.26 -4.01
C LEU A 237 -0.51 -4.09 -5.10
N GLY A 238 0.26 -4.62 -6.06
CA GLY A 238 -0.26 -5.49 -7.11
C GLY A 238 -1.01 -6.70 -6.57
N ALA A 239 -0.45 -7.38 -5.57
CA ALA A 239 -1.10 -8.51 -4.91
C ALA A 239 -2.41 -8.11 -4.22
N ALA A 240 -2.41 -7.00 -3.47
CA ALA A 240 -3.63 -6.51 -2.81
C ALA A 240 -4.70 -6.08 -3.83
N LEU A 241 -4.33 -5.36 -4.88
CA LEU A 241 -5.27 -4.93 -5.93
C LEU A 241 -5.85 -6.14 -6.69
N ALA A 242 -5.06 -7.17 -6.96
CA ALA A 242 -5.54 -8.40 -7.57
C ALA A 242 -6.53 -9.18 -6.68
N ALA A 243 -6.29 -9.21 -5.36
CA ALA A 243 -7.28 -9.76 -4.42
C ALA A 243 -8.60 -8.97 -4.46
N SER A 244 -8.51 -7.64 -4.55
CA SER A 244 -9.69 -6.77 -4.66
C SER A 244 -10.46 -6.99 -5.97
N LEU A 245 -9.76 -7.19 -7.10
CA LEU A 245 -10.38 -7.61 -8.36
C LEU A 245 -11.06 -8.97 -8.26
N ALA A 246 -10.51 -9.87 -7.46
CA ALA A 246 -11.07 -11.19 -7.20
C ALA A 246 -12.25 -11.17 -6.21
N GLY A 247 -12.75 -9.99 -5.82
CA GLY A 247 -13.90 -9.83 -4.93
C GLY A 247 -13.58 -9.89 -3.44
N VAL A 248 -12.31 -9.90 -3.04
CA VAL A 248 -11.88 -9.96 -1.63
C VAL A 248 -11.27 -8.62 -1.21
N ARG A 249 -11.73 -8.06 -0.10
CA ARG A 249 -11.13 -6.84 0.47
C ARG A 249 -9.65 -7.04 0.75
N SER A 250 -8.84 -6.00 0.59
CA SER A 250 -7.39 -6.17 0.73
C SER A 250 -6.64 -4.97 1.30
N ILE A 251 -5.57 -5.22 2.04
CA ILE A 251 -4.73 -4.18 2.63
C ILE A 251 -3.29 -4.42 2.23
N ALA A 252 -2.68 -3.45 1.55
CA ALA A 252 -1.24 -3.40 1.33
C ALA A 252 -0.56 -2.67 2.50
N VAL A 253 0.56 -3.21 3.00
CA VAL A 253 1.32 -2.69 4.13
C VAL A 253 2.78 -2.54 3.73
N SER A 254 3.35 -1.37 3.97
CA SER A 254 4.72 -1.03 3.56
C SER A 254 5.47 -0.33 4.68
N PHE A 255 6.65 -0.82 5.04
CA PHE A 255 7.47 -0.24 6.10
C PHE A 255 8.57 0.64 5.52
N GLY A 256 8.41 1.96 5.70
CA GLY A 256 9.35 2.98 5.25
C GLY A 256 10.63 2.97 6.07
N HIS A 257 11.70 2.47 5.46
CA HIS A 257 13.05 2.55 5.99
C HIS A 257 13.70 3.88 5.62
N PHE A 258 14.56 4.38 6.49
CA PHE A 258 15.30 5.62 6.27
C PHE A 258 16.81 5.30 6.22
N MET A 259 17.46 5.74 5.14
CA MET A 259 18.92 5.61 5.00
C MET A 259 19.67 6.61 5.88
N THR A 260 19.01 7.71 6.22
CA THR A 260 19.46 8.70 7.21
C THR A 260 18.62 8.57 8.47
N ASN A 261 18.95 9.36 9.50
CA ASN A 261 18.18 9.41 10.73
C ASN A 261 16.69 9.61 10.39
N PRO A 262 15.78 8.78 10.92
CA PRO A 262 14.37 8.92 10.64
C PRO A 262 13.73 10.05 11.46
N PRO A 263 12.47 10.45 11.15
CA PRO A 263 11.74 11.45 11.93
C PRO A 263 11.64 11.11 13.43
N THR A 264 11.78 12.11 14.28
CA THR A 264 11.63 12.00 15.74
C THR A 264 10.45 12.84 16.23
N PHE A 265 10.07 12.73 17.51
CA PHE A 265 9.05 13.62 18.09
C PHE A 265 9.51 15.08 18.14
N ALA A 266 10.80 15.32 18.36
CA ALA A 266 11.37 16.67 18.44
C ALA A 266 11.53 17.31 17.05
N ASP A 267 11.91 16.52 16.05
CA ASP A 267 12.29 17.01 14.72
C ASP A 267 11.62 16.20 13.60
N ARG A 268 10.30 16.37 13.45
CA ARG A 268 9.60 15.91 12.24
C ARG A 268 10.15 16.66 11.03
N SER A 269 10.38 15.96 9.90
CA SER A 269 10.88 16.50 8.61
C SER A 269 12.31 17.07 8.57
N LYS A 270 13.10 16.99 9.65
CA LYS A 270 14.46 17.56 9.71
C LYS A 270 15.56 16.57 10.11
N ALA A 271 15.24 15.29 10.16
CA ALA A 271 16.17 14.28 10.64
C ALA A 271 17.44 14.22 9.75
N ARG A 272 18.57 14.61 10.36
CA ARG A 272 19.92 14.58 9.78
C ARG A 272 20.78 13.73 10.71
N GLY A 273 21.46 12.72 10.18
CA GLY A 273 22.26 11.77 10.95
C GLY A 273 22.26 10.37 10.33
N PRO A 274 22.95 9.39 10.93
CA PRO A 274 22.90 8.00 10.49
C PRO A 274 21.50 7.40 10.70
N GLY A 275 21.14 6.40 9.90
CA GLY A 275 19.92 5.62 10.13
C GLY A 275 19.95 4.86 11.46
N LEU A 276 18.86 4.18 11.79
CA LEU A 276 18.77 3.39 13.03
C LEU A 276 19.76 2.22 13.00
N GLU A 277 20.44 2.01 14.12
CA GLU A 277 21.21 0.78 14.37
C GLU A 277 20.30 -0.46 14.34
N ALA A 278 20.85 -1.62 13.98
CA ALA A 278 20.06 -2.83 13.73
C ALA A 278 19.19 -3.26 14.93
N SER A 279 19.68 -3.11 16.17
CA SER A 279 18.91 -3.45 17.37
C SER A 279 17.72 -2.51 17.59
N GLU A 280 17.90 -1.22 17.36
CA GLU A 280 16.82 -0.22 17.50
C GLU A 280 15.81 -0.36 16.36
N LEU A 281 16.29 -0.58 15.13
CA LEU A 281 15.41 -0.88 14.00
C LEU A 281 14.53 -2.11 14.27
N ARG A 282 15.08 -3.16 14.90
CA ARG A 282 14.31 -4.35 15.27
C ARG A 282 13.22 -4.04 16.30
N LYS A 283 13.50 -3.21 17.30
CA LYS A 283 12.48 -2.78 18.30
C LYS A 283 11.37 -1.97 17.63
N VAL A 284 11.74 -0.98 16.83
CA VAL A 284 10.81 -0.12 16.07
C VAL A 284 9.97 -0.96 15.10
N ALA A 285 10.56 -1.96 14.43
CA ALA A 285 9.83 -2.86 13.55
C ALA A 285 8.83 -3.76 14.30
N ALA A 286 9.17 -4.23 15.50
CA ALA A 286 8.25 -5.00 16.34
C ALA A 286 7.03 -4.15 16.76
N GLU A 287 7.25 -2.90 17.17
CA GLU A 287 6.17 -1.95 17.46
C GLU A 287 5.33 -1.64 16.23
N ALA A 288 5.97 -1.43 15.08
CA ALA A 288 5.29 -1.22 13.80
C ALA A 288 4.41 -2.41 13.40
N ASN A 289 4.87 -3.66 13.60
CA ASN A 289 4.08 -4.86 13.35
C ASN A 289 2.83 -4.92 14.24
N ARG A 290 2.99 -4.73 15.55
CA ARG A 290 1.89 -4.72 16.52
C ARG A 290 0.86 -3.65 16.18
N PHE A 291 1.33 -2.43 15.92
CA PHE A 291 0.46 -1.32 15.55
C PHE A 291 -0.27 -1.60 14.23
N SER A 292 0.44 -2.11 13.22
CA SER A 292 -0.12 -2.41 11.90
C SER A 292 -1.22 -3.46 11.98
N ALA A 293 -1.04 -4.52 12.77
CA ALA A 293 -2.09 -5.53 13.01
C ALA A 293 -3.35 -4.87 13.62
N GLY A 294 -3.19 -4.02 14.63
CA GLY A 294 -4.29 -3.27 15.23
C GLY A 294 -5.00 -2.33 14.23
N LEU A 295 -4.24 -1.63 13.39
CA LEU A 295 -4.78 -0.74 12.36
C LEU A 295 -5.51 -1.53 11.26
N ILE A 296 -4.96 -2.67 10.82
CA ILE A 296 -5.59 -3.60 9.87
C ILE A 296 -6.95 -4.05 10.41
N LYS A 297 -7.01 -4.49 11.68
CA LYS A 297 -8.26 -4.86 12.34
C LYS A 297 -9.26 -3.72 12.34
N ARG A 298 -8.82 -2.52 12.71
CA ARG A 298 -9.69 -1.34 12.74
C ARG A 298 -10.27 -1.03 11.36
N LEU A 299 -9.46 -1.07 10.29
CA LEU A 299 -9.93 -0.86 8.92
C LEU A 299 -10.90 -1.96 8.47
N TYR A 300 -10.60 -3.22 8.79
CA TYR A 300 -11.46 -4.36 8.49
C TYR A 300 -12.84 -4.25 9.16
N ASP A 301 -12.87 -4.01 10.48
CA ASP A 301 -14.12 -3.91 11.24
C ASP A 301 -15.01 -2.76 10.74
N ASN A 302 -14.40 -1.65 10.30
CA ASN A 302 -15.10 -0.45 9.86
C ASN A 302 -15.35 -0.37 8.34
N TRP A 303 -14.93 -1.38 7.57
CA TRP A 303 -14.99 -1.33 6.11
C TRP A 303 -16.41 -1.19 5.56
N HIS A 304 -17.42 -1.65 6.30
CA HIS A 304 -18.83 -1.48 5.94
C HIS A 304 -19.24 -0.01 5.74
N ASN A 305 -18.55 0.94 6.38
CA ASN A 305 -18.77 2.37 6.20
C ASN A 305 -18.18 2.93 4.89
N GLU A 306 -17.32 2.16 4.22
CA GLU A 306 -16.59 2.57 3.02
C GLU A 306 -16.73 1.54 1.89
N PRO A 307 -17.96 1.21 1.45
CA PRO A 307 -18.23 0.11 0.53
C PRO A 307 -17.56 0.26 -0.84
N GLN A 308 -17.16 1.50 -1.19
CA GLN A 308 -16.49 1.77 -2.45
C GLN A 308 -14.96 1.63 -2.38
N VAL A 309 -14.38 1.35 -1.21
CA VAL A 309 -12.94 1.10 -1.07
C VAL A 309 -12.69 -0.38 -1.34
N GLY A 310 -11.91 -0.68 -2.37
CA GLY A 310 -11.52 -2.05 -2.70
C GLY A 310 -10.26 -2.49 -1.95
N CYS A 311 -9.32 -1.56 -1.77
CA CYS A 311 -8.03 -1.80 -1.14
C CYS A 311 -7.60 -0.60 -0.29
N TYR A 312 -6.95 -0.83 0.85
CA TYR A 312 -6.21 0.22 1.55
C TYR A 312 -4.70 0.03 1.36
N SER A 313 -3.97 1.14 1.23
CA SER A 313 -2.51 1.16 1.29
C SER A 313 -2.05 1.83 2.57
N ILE A 314 -1.32 1.11 3.41
CA ILE A 314 -0.73 1.58 4.66
C ILE A 314 0.77 1.74 4.47
N ASN A 315 1.29 2.94 4.71
CA ASN A 315 2.73 3.18 4.81
C ASN A 315 3.08 3.56 6.24
N VAL A 316 3.97 2.80 6.89
CA VAL A 316 4.42 3.02 8.26
C VAL A 316 5.87 3.50 8.26
N PRO A 317 6.22 4.64 8.86
CA PRO A 317 7.61 5.08 8.95
C PRO A 317 8.30 4.33 10.08
N LEU A 318 9.37 3.56 9.80
CA LEU A 318 10.16 2.90 10.84
C LEU A 318 11.04 3.93 11.54
N CYS A 319 10.47 4.56 12.56
CA CYS A 319 11.05 5.69 13.28
C CYS A 319 10.49 5.77 14.71
N GLU A 320 11.05 6.66 15.54
CA GLU A 320 10.62 6.83 16.94
C GLU A 320 9.11 7.06 17.08
N THR A 321 8.48 7.73 16.12
CA THR A 321 7.07 8.12 16.21
C THR A 321 6.10 6.93 16.21
N VAL A 322 6.54 5.71 15.86
CA VAL A 322 5.69 4.50 15.95
C VAL A 322 5.32 4.15 17.40
N THR A 323 6.08 4.65 18.38
CA THR A 323 5.77 4.50 19.82
C THR A 323 4.53 5.32 20.24
N LYS A 324 4.22 6.42 19.53
CA LYS A 324 3.00 7.23 19.70
C LYS A 324 2.45 7.58 18.31
N PRO A 325 1.90 6.58 17.62
CA PRO A 325 1.60 6.65 16.21
C PRO A 325 0.44 7.62 15.96
N GLN A 326 0.60 8.43 14.92
CA GLN A 326 -0.46 9.28 14.38
C GLN A 326 -0.77 8.82 12.96
N VAL A 327 -2.03 8.45 12.72
CA VAL A 327 -2.48 7.93 11.44
C VAL A 327 -3.26 9.02 10.71
N VAL A 328 -2.91 9.22 9.44
CA VAL A 328 -3.49 10.25 8.59
C VAL A 328 -4.02 9.66 7.29
N TRP A 329 -5.20 10.14 6.87
CA TRP A 329 -5.71 9.86 5.53
C TRP A 329 -4.90 10.63 4.49
N THR A 330 -4.49 9.95 3.43
CA THR A 330 -3.64 10.54 2.40
C THR A 330 -4.11 10.24 0.98
N ARG A 331 -3.69 11.09 0.05
CA ARG A 331 -3.65 10.77 -1.39
C ARG A 331 -2.24 10.32 -1.79
N ILE A 332 -2.13 9.58 -2.89
CA ILE A 332 -0.83 9.24 -3.48
C ILE A 332 -0.18 10.52 -4.01
N TRP A 333 1.09 10.75 -3.68
CA TRP A 333 1.89 11.81 -4.29
C TRP A 333 2.15 11.52 -5.77
N GLU A 334 1.77 12.45 -6.64
CA GLU A 334 2.04 12.34 -8.07
C GLU A 334 3.51 12.60 -8.39
N ASN A 335 4.27 11.52 -8.63
CA ASN A 335 5.66 11.58 -9.05
C ASN A 335 5.93 10.74 -10.30
N ARG A 336 7.11 10.94 -10.89
CA ARG A 336 7.58 10.25 -12.10
C ARG A 336 9.02 9.78 -11.88
N TYR A 337 9.39 8.65 -12.47
CA TYR A 337 10.79 8.22 -12.56
C TYR A 337 11.41 8.63 -13.88
N GLY A 338 12.73 8.85 -13.86
CA GLY A 338 13.57 8.95 -15.04
C GLY A 338 14.12 7.58 -15.46
N PRO A 339 15.38 7.49 -15.94
CA PRO A 339 16.01 6.23 -16.27
C PRO A 339 16.03 5.25 -15.09
N LEU A 340 15.62 4.01 -15.36
CA LEU A 340 15.61 2.90 -14.40
C LEU A 340 16.72 1.89 -14.66
N PHE A 341 17.38 1.96 -15.82
CA PHE A 341 18.40 1.02 -16.26
C PHE A 341 19.63 1.76 -16.77
N ALA A 342 20.80 1.17 -16.57
CA ALA A 342 22.08 1.68 -17.06
C ALA A 342 22.85 0.58 -17.82
N ALA A 343 23.66 1.00 -18.80
CA ALA A 343 24.51 0.09 -19.55
C ALA A 343 25.69 -0.41 -18.70
N GLU A 344 26.02 -1.69 -18.86
CA GLU A 344 27.17 -2.31 -18.20
C GLU A 344 27.79 -3.40 -19.09
N THR A 345 29.04 -3.75 -18.80
CA THR A 345 29.76 -4.81 -19.51
C THR A 345 29.33 -6.20 -19.01
N THR A 346 29.44 -7.21 -19.88
CA THR A 346 29.14 -8.62 -19.58
C THR A 346 30.07 -9.28 -18.56
N ALA A 347 31.11 -8.58 -18.10
CA ALA A 347 32.08 -9.11 -17.14
C ALA A 347 31.49 -9.32 -15.74
N ASN A 348 30.45 -8.56 -15.37
CA ASN A 348 29.93 -8.51 -14.01
C ASN A 348 28.69 -9.39 -13.76
N TYR A 349 28.03 -9.88 -14.81
CA TYR A 349 26.81 -10.67 -14.68
C TYR A 349 26.83 -11.88 -15.61
N PRO A 350 26.58 -13.11 -15.10
CA PRO A 350 26.28 -14.24 -15.97
C PRO A 350 25.00 -13.92 -16.76
N ALA A 351 24.96 -14.31 -18.04
CA ALA A 351 23.82 -14.05 -18.93
C ALA A 351 22.49 -14.47 -18.29
N PRO A 352 21.40 -13.72 -18.49
CA PRO A 352 20.12 -14.02 -17.83
C PRO A 352 19.58 -15.39 -18.28
N PRO A 353 18.91 -16.12 -17.37
CA PRO A 353 18.38 -17.46 -17.64
C PRO A 353 17.08 -17.45 -18.47
N ALA A 354 16.72 -16.32 -19.09
CA ALA A 354 15.52 -16.25 -19.92
C ALA A 354 15.63 -17.32 -21.03
N PRO A 355 14.57 -18.08 -21.32
CA PRO A 355 14.63 -19.14 -22.32
C PRO A 355 14.89 -18.53 -23.69
N GLN A 356 16.16 -18.60 -24.11
CA GLN A 356 16.57 -18.25 -25.45
C GLN A 356 16.50 -19.49 -26.34
N PRO A 357 16.21 -19.34 -27.64
CA PRO A 357 16.46 -20.40 -28.60
C PRO A 357 17.90 -20.90 -28.49
N ALA A 358 18.14 -22.20 -28.68
CA ALA A 358 19.49 -22.77 -28.66
C ALA A 358 20.43 -22.13 -29.71
N THR A 359 19.87 -21.47 -30.72
CA THR A 359 20.59 -20.75 -31.78
C THR A 359 20.88 -19.28 -31.45
N ALA A 360 20.38 -18.76 -30.32
CA ALA A 360 20.59 -17.36 -29.96
C ALA A 360 22.08 -17.11 -29.65
N PRO A 361 22.70 -16.08 -30.25
CA PRO A 361 24.07 -15.74 -29.95
C PRO A 361 24.20 -15.21 -28.51
N THR A 362 25.37 -15.39 -27.91
CA THR A 362 25.68 -14.84 -26.59
C THR A 362 25.55 -13.31 -26.60
N PRO A 363 24.78 -12.71 -25.67
CA PRO A 363 24.63 -11.26 -25.61
C PRO A 363 25.97 -10.58 -25.29
N GLN A 364 26.28 -9.48 -26.00
CA GLN A 364 27.48 -8.67 -25.76
C GLN A 364 27.21 -7.37 -25.00
N ASN A 365 25.94 -6.97 -24.88
CA ASN A 365 25.52 -5.74 -24.22
C ASN A 365 24.54 -6.09 -23.10
N LEU A 366 24.71 -5.51 -21.92
CA LEU A 366 23.80 -5.69 -20.79
C LEU A 366 23.27 -4.34 -20.30
N LEU A 367 22.04 -4.38 -19.79
CA LEU A 367 21.47 -3.34 -18.97
C LEU A 367 21.21 -3.94 -17.59
N HIS A 368 21.55 -3.22 -16.53
CA HIS A 368 21.15 -3.58 -15.17
C HIS A 368 20.21 -2.53 -14.60
N PHE A 369 19.39 -2.93 -13.64
CA PHE A 369 18.47 -2.04 -12.95
C PHE A 369 19.24 -1.09 -12.03
N ALA A 370 19.20 0.21 -12.32
CA ALA A 370 19.90 1.28 -11.63
C ALA A 370 19.09 2.57 -11.65
N PRO A 371 18.03 2.68 -10.83
CA PRO A 371 17.16 3.85 -10.82
C PRO A 371 17.86 5.07 -10.24
N ASN A 372 17.62 6.23 -10.85
CA ASN A 372 17.96 7.50 -10.20
C ASN A 372 16.97 7.81 -9.06
N MET A 373 17.38 7.49 -7.82
CA MET A 373 16.53 7.57 -6.64
C MET A 373 16.14 8.99 -6.21
N ALA A 374 16.84 10.03 -6.67
CA ALA A 374 16.61 11.40 -6.22
C ALA A 374 15.19 11.92 -6.54
N SER A 375 14.63 11.55 -7.70
CA SER A 375 13.25 11.95 -8.07
C SER A 375 12.17 11.05 -7.46
N LEU A 376 12.56 9.90 -6.93
CA LEU A 376 11.67 8.87 -6.39
C LEU A 376 11.41 9.04 -4.89
N LEU A 377 12.41 9.50 -4.13
CA LEU A 377 12.34 9.55 -2.67
C LEU A 377 11.57 10.75 -2.11
N GLY A 378 11.26 11.76 -2.92
CA GLY A 378 10.41 12.85 -2.47
C GLY A 378 10.65 14.15 -3.23
N PRO A 379 9.67 15.05 -3.25
CA PRO A 379 9.82 16.37 -3.82
C PRO A 379 10.61 17.29 -2.88
N LYS A 380 11.19 18.37 -3.41
CA LYS A 380 11.84 19.41 -2.58
C LYS A 380 10.86 20.07 -1.60
N GLN A 381 9.60 20.19 -1.99
CA GLN A 381 8.50 20.68 -1.16
C GLN A 381 7.52 19.55 -0.97
N LEU A 382 7.31 19.11 0.28
CA LEU A 382 6.40 18.02 0.61
C LEU A 382 4.95 18.49 0.57
N PRO A 383 4.12 18.05 -0.38
CA PRO A 383 2.74 18.48 -0.46
C PRO A 383 1.95 17.82 0.68
N GLU A 384 1.39 18.64 1.56
CA GLU A 384 0.58 18.16 2.69
C GLU A 384 -0.61 17.31 2.21
N GLY A 385 -0.99 16.33 3.04
CA GLY A 385 -2.04 15.35 2.72
C GLY A 385 -1.61 14.24 1.76
N THR A 386 -0.35 14.23 1.30
CA THR A 386 0.20 13.11 0.52
C THR A 386 0.83 12.03 1.39
N ASP A 387 0.87 10.81 0.88
CA ASP A 387 1.53 9.66 1.49
C ASP A 387 3.04 9.89 1.75
N VAL A 388 3.74 10.54 0.81
CA VAL A 388 5.16 10.89 0.98
C VAL A 388 5.36 11.95 2.07
N TRP A 389 4.46 12.94 2.17
CA TRP A 389 4.49 13.95 3.22
C TRP A 389 4.29 13.30 4.59
N ALA A 390 3.31 12.40 4.70
CA ALA A 390 3.03 11.69 5.95
C ALA A 390 4.26 10.92 6.44
N ILE A 391 4.82 10.05 5.59
CA ILE A 391 5.99 9.23 5.96
C ILE A 391 7.20 10.09 6.34
N LEU A 392 7.52 11.12 5.56
CA LEU A 392 8.68 11.98 5.82
C LEU A 392 8.51 12.87 7.07
N ASN A 393 7.28 13.04 7.55
CA ASN A 393 6.97 13.70 8.82
C ASN A 393 6.76 12.72 9.98
N GLY A 394 6.96 11.41 9.78
CA GLY A 394 6.75 10.40 10.84
C GLY A 394 5.27 10.15 11.16
N TYR A 395 4.36 10.39 10.22
CA TYR A 395 2.97 9.96 10.28
C TYR A 395 2.79 8.64 9.55
N ILE A 396 1.83 7.83 9.99
CA ILE A 396 1.39 6.63 9.27
C ILE A 396 0.36 7.06 8.25
N SER A 397 0.64 6.77 6.98
CA SER A 397 -0.26 7.10 5.86
C SER A 397 -1.22 5.94 5.62
N VAL A 398 -2.51 6.26 5.45
CA VAL A 398 -3.52 5.34 4.92
C VAL A 398 -4.17 5.97 3.69
N THR A 399 -4.07 5.27 2.56
CA THR A 399 -4.68 5.68 1.30
C THR A 399 -5.78 4.72 0.88
N ARG A 400 -6.93 5.25 0.47
CA ARG A 400 -8.05 4.49 -0.09
C ARG A 400 -7.83 4.25 -1.58
N LEU A 401 -7.95 3.00 -2.02
CA LEU A 401 -7.73 2.60 -3.40
C LEU A 401 -8.92 1.78 -3.94
N ARG A 402 -9.06 1.83 -5.26
CA ARG A 402 -9.90 0.92 -6.04
C ARG A 402 -9.04 0.24 -7.08
N PRO A 403 -9.28 -1.04 -7.39
CA PRO A 403 -8.57 -1.73 -8.44
C PRO A 403 -9.18 -1.41 -9.82
N ASN A 404 -9.15 -0.14 -10.22
CA ASN A 404 -9.61 0.24 -11.54
C ASN A 404 -8.75 1.37 -12.13
N PHE A 405 -8.66 1.37 -13.45
CA PHE A 405 -8.18 2.52 -14.19
C PHE A 405 -9.38 3.40 -14.51
N MET A 406 -9.66 4.36 -13.63
CA MET A 406 -10.64 5.40 -13.94
C MET A 406 -10.01 6.38 -14.92
N GLU A 407 -10.72 6.67 -16.02
CA GLU A 407 -10.33 7.73 -16.94
C GLU A 407 -10.62 9.10 -16.30
N VAL A 408 -9.78 10.08 -16.61
CA VAL A 408 -10.08 11.48 -16.32
C VAL A 408 -11.07 12.00 -17.36
N ASP A 409 -12.00 12.89 -16.96
CA ASP A 409 -12.82 13.60 -17.94
C ASP A 409 -11.94 14.46 -18.89
N HIS A 410 -12.54 15.07 -19.91
CA HIS A 410 -11.82 15.98 -20.83
C HIS A 410 -11.17 17.18 -20.12
N ASN A 411 -11.47 17.41 -18.83
CA ASN A 411 -10.89 18.45 -17.98
C ASN A 411 -9.86 17.90 -16.99
N GLY A 412 -9.48 16.62 -17.09
CA GLY A 412 -8.50 16.00 -16.20
C GLY A 412 -9.03 15.60 -14.82
N ARG A 413 -10.35 15.55 -14.60
CA ARG A 413 -10.95 15.25 -13.29
C ARG A 413 -11.23 13.75 -13.12
N GLY A 414 -10.67 13.15 -12.07
CA GLY A 414 -11.02 11.80 -11.57
C GLY A 414 -12.08 11.82 -10.45
N LEU A 415 -12.51 10.64 -9.97
CA LEU A 415 -13.55 10.49 -8.93
C LEU A 415 -13.25 11.33 -7.68
N GLY A 416 -14.16 12.27 -7.33
CA GLY A 416 -14.29 12.79 -5.97
C GLY A 416 -14.08 14.29 -5.72
N LEU A 417 -14.07 15.16 -6.73
CA LEU A 417 -14.21 16.61 -6.48
C LEU A 417 -15.68 17.02 -6.55
N PRO A 418 -16.29 17.56 -5.47
CA PRO A 418 -17.58 18.24 -5.56
C PRO A 418 -17.53 19.34 -6.62
N ALA A 419 -18.56 19.43 -7.44
CA ALA A 419 -18.73 20.53 -8.37
C ALA A 419 -18.95 21.83 -7.58
N GLY A 420 -17.93 22.70 -7.53
CA GLY A 420 -18.14 24.11 -7.24
C GLY A 420 -18.90 24.74 -8.41
N ASN A 421 -20.14 25.15 -8.14
CA ASN A 421 -21.10 25.91 -8.96
C ASN A 421 -20.93 25.91 -10.50
N SER A 422 -21.94 25.31 -11.13
CA SER A 422 -22.28 25.28 -12.54
C SER A 422 -22.62 26.66 -13.16
N SER A 423 -21.67 27.59 -13.23
CA SER A 423 -21.84 28.81 -14.05
C SER A 423 -21.09 28.79 -15.38
N ASP A 424 -20.16 27.86 -15.61
CA ASP A 424 -19.26 27.94 -16.78
C ASP A 424 -19.55 26.92 -17.89
N MET A 425 -20.70 26.21 -17.84
CA MET A 425 -21.16 25.36 -18.94
C MET A 425 -22.18 26.06 -19.85
N ALA A 426 -21.86 27.27 -20.30
CA ALA A 426 -22.48 27.83 -21.50
C ALA A 426 -21.70 27.32 -22.72
N LEU A 427 -22.07 26.13 -23.22
CA LEU A 427 -21.66 25.69 -24.55
C LEU A 427 -22.46 26.51 -25.58
N ASP A 428 -21.72 27.27 -26.38
CA ASP A 428 -22.17 28.06 -27.51
C ASP A 428 -22.99 27.20 -28.51
N PRO A 429 -24.28 27.49 -28.77
CA PRO A 429 -25.13 26.64 -29.58
C PRO A 429 -25.02 27.00 -31.06
N GLN A 430 -23.83 26.94 -31.66
CA GLN A 430 -23.68 27.09 -33.12
C GLN A 430 -22.52 26.27 -33.71
N VAL A 431 -22.51 24.94 -33.53
CA VAL A 431 -21.97 24.03 -34.58
C VAL A 431 -22.81 22.75 -34.58
N ALA A 432 -23.84 22.74 -35.43
CA ALA A 432 -24.52 21.52 -35.84
C ALA A 432 -23.61 20.70 -36.78
N GLY A 433 -23.48 19.39 -36.55
CA GLY A 433 -22.68 18.52 -37.41
C GLY A 433 -22.68 17.04 -37.02
N SER A 434 -23.83 16.38 -37.20
CA SER A 434 -24.02 14.94 -37.49
C SER A 434 -23.00 13.89 -36.97
N LYS A 435 -23.43 13.08 -36.00
CA LYS A 435 -23.81 11.66 -36.17
C LYS A 435 -24.00 11.02 -34.80
N SER A 436 -25.22 10.59 -34.53
CA SER A 436 -25.61 9.81 -33.36
C SER A 436 -25.32 8.34 -33.60
N ASP A 437 -24.27 7.80 -32.96
CA ASP A 437 -24.09 6.36 -32.78
C ASP A 437 -23.82 6.08 -31.30
N ALA A 438 -24.88 6.13 -30.51
CA ALA A 438 -24.91 5.50 -29.20
C ALA A 438 -26.37 5.20 -28.87
N SER A 439 -26.81 4.00 -29.20
CA SER A 439 -28.07 3.48 -28.66
C SER A 439 -27.95 3.46 -27.14
N SER A 440 -28.69 4.34 -26.49
CA SER A 440 -28.88 4.35 -25.05
C SER A 440 -29.81 3.20 -24.69
N GLN A 441 -29.23 2.06 -24.30
CA GLN A 441 -29.69 1.11 -23.27
C GLN A 441 -28.77 -0.12 -23.34
N PRO A 442 -28.03 -0.49 -22.28
CA PRO A 442 -27.40 -1.80 -22.26
C PRO A 442 -28.51 -2.86 -22.20
N PRO A 443 -28.41 -3.98 -22.95
CA PRO A 443 -29.31 -5.10 -22.76
C PRO A 443 -29.22 -5.56 -21.30
N ARG A 444 -30.38 -5.71 -20.65
CA ARG A 444 -30.52 -6.03 -19.21
C ARG A 444 -29.99 -7.41 -18.76
N ASN A 445 -29.38 -8.19 -19.64
CA ASN A 445 -28.98 -9.58 -19.36
C ASN A 445 -27.55 -9.88 -19.86
N LEU A 446 -26.56 -9.12 -19.42
CA LEU A 446 -25.18 -9.63 -19.41
C LEU A 446 -24.93 -10.21 -18.01
N GLU A 447 -25.20 -11.50 -17.86
CA GLU A 447 -24.69 -12.28 -16.73
C GLU A 447 -23.19 -12.48 -16.98
N ASP A 448 -22.35 -12.04 -16.04
CA ASP A 448 -20.91 -12.26 -16.09
C ASP A 448 -20.62 -13.76 -16.25
N GLY A 449 -19.77 -14.08 -17.23
CA GLY A 449 -19.35 -15.41 -17.69
C GLY A 449 -19.63 -16.61 -16.78
N LEU A 450 -20.73 -17.32 -17.04
CA LEU A 450 -21.07 -18.61 -16.45
C LEU A 450 -20.38 -19.82 -17.13
N GLU A 451 -19.35 -19.63 -17.95
CA GLU A 451 -18.49 -20.74 -18.40
C GLU A 451 -17.31 -20.94 -17.43
N VAL A 452 -17.61 -21.07 -16.15
CA VAL A 452 -16.62 -21.41 -15.12
C VAL A 452 -16.42 -22.92 -15.13
N GLY A 453 -15.48 -23.42 -15.95
CA GLY A 453 -15.16 -24.85 -15.97
C GLY A 453 -14.13 -25.30 -17.00
N MET A 454 -13.89 -24.53 -18.07
CA MET A 454 -12.88 -24.86 -19.08
C MET A 454 -11.58 -24.10 -18.77
N ARG A 455 -10.57 -24.80 -18.25
CA ARG A 455 -9.22 -24.24 -18.05
C ARG A 455 -8.56 -24.06 -19.42
N TRP A 456 -8.42 -22.82 -19.88
CA TRP A 456 -7.57 -22.49 -21.01
C TRP A 456 -6.11 -22.54 -20.56
N ARG A 457 -5.31 -23.45 -21.10
CA ARG A 457 -3.84 -23.34 -21.01
C ARG A 457 -3.40 -22.36 -22.09
N LEU A 458 -2.89 -21.20 -21.68
CA LEU A 458 -2.28 -20.21 -22.57
C LEU A 458 -0.96 -20.73 -23.15
#